data_AF-Q2HZZ1-F1
#
_entry.id   AF-Q2HZZ1-F1
#
_cell.length_a   1.000
_cell.length_b   1.000
_cell.length_c   1.000
_cell.angle_alpha   90.00
_cell.angle_beta   90.00
_cell.angle_gamma   90.00
#
_symmetry.space_group_name_H-M   'P 1'
#
loop_
_entity.id
_entity.type
_entity.pdbx_description
1 polymer ?
#
loop_
_entity_poly.entity_id
_entity_poly.type
_entity_poly.pdbx_seq_one_letter_code
_entity_poly.pdbx_strand_id
1 'polypeptide(L)' 'ASYLDHTFPAEKMDDAVAPGREYTYEWSISEDSGPTHDDPPCLTHIYYSHENLIEDFNSGLIGPLLICKK' A
#
# COMPACT_ATOMS: atom_id res chain seq x y z
N ALA A 1 -2.49 4.02 -7.83
CA ALA A 1 -3.62 4.01 -8.77
C ALA A 1 -4.06 5.43 -8.99
N SER A 2 -4.01 5.89 -10.23
CA SER A 2 -4.54 7.21 -10.54
C SER A 2 -6.06 7.22 -10.57
N TYR A 3 -6.70 8.04 -9.73
CA TYR A 3 -8.13 8.33 -9.75
C TYR A 3 -8.40 9.83 -9.50
N LEU A 4 -9.65 10.26 -9.67
CA LEU A 4 -10.04 11.65 -9.45
C LEU A 4 -10.28 11.92 -7.96
N ASP A 5 -9.21 12.29 -7.27
CA ASP A 5 -9.12 12.52 -5.82
C ASP A 5 -8.91 14.00 -5.44
N HIS A 6 -8.80 14.90 -6.43
CA HIS A 6 -8.55 16.33 -6.25
C HIS A 6 -7.23 16.67 -5.51
N THR A 7 -6.23 15.80 -5.57
CA THR A 7 -4.90 16.04 -5.00
C THR A 7 -3.99 16.88 -5.92
N PHE A 8 -2.95 17.47 -5.34
CA PHE A 8 -1.96 18.24 -6.09
C PHE A 8 -1.08 17.32 -6.95
N PRO A 9 -0.47 17.83 -8.04
CA PRO A 9 0.38 17.01 -8.91
C PRO A 9 1.54 16.29 -8.21
N ALA A 10 2.07 16.87 -7.12
CA ALA A 10 3.13 16.23 -6.33
C ALA A 10 2.64 14.99 -5.57
N GLU A 11 1.38 14.99 -5.15
CA GLU A 11 0.70 13.90 -4.44
C GLU A 11 0.15 12.83 -5.40
N LYS A 12 0.43 12.95 -6.71
CA LYS A 12 0.09 11.94 -7.73
C LYS A 12 1.33 11.19 -8.22
N MET A 13 2.50 11.48 -7.65
CA MET A 13 3.75 10.84 -8.05
C MET A 13 3.86 9.40 -7.52
N ASP A 14 3.11 9.08 -6.47
CA ASP A 14 2.97 7.75 -5.88
C ASP A 14 1.92 6.89 -6.59
N ASP A 15 0.98 7.52 -7.32
CA ASP A 15 -0.04 6.81 -8.08
C ASP A 15 0.59 5.81 -9.03
N ALA A 16 1.58 6.26 -9.82
CA ALA A 16 2.23 5.55 -10.90
C ALA A 16 3.73 5.86 -10.98
N VAL A 17 4.59 4.86 -10.78
CA VAL A 17 6.05 5.03 -10.90
C VAL A 17 6.54 4.50 -12.25
N ALA A 18 7.00 5.40 -13.11
CA ALA A 18 7.47 5.05 -14.46
C ALA A 18 8.80 4.24 -14.43
N PRO A 19 9.09 3.45 -15.49
CA PRO A 19 10.34 2.70 -15.58
C PRO A 19 11.59 3.58 -15.41
N GLY A 20 12.55 3.11 -14.59
CA GLY A 20 13.78 3.86 -14.28
C GLY A 20 13.59 5.03 -13.31
N ARG A 21 12.41 5.19 -12.72
CA ARG A 21 12.13 6.14 -11.65
C ARG A 21 12.07 5.42 -10.31
N GLU A 22 12.19 6.21 -9.25
CA GLU A 22 12.10 5.76 -7.87
C GLU A 22 11.12 6.66 -7.11
N TYR A 23 10.38 6.07 -6.20
CA TYR A 23 9.51 6.76 -5.27
C TYR A 23 9.58 6.05 -3.91
N THR A 24 9.59 6.83 -2.83
CA THR A 24 9.60 6.31 -1.46
C THR A 24 8.20 6.44 -0.88
N TYR A 25 7.55 5.32 -0.59
CA TYR A 25 6.27 5.28 0.12
C TYR A 25 6.51 5.33 1.63
N GLU A 26 5.76 6.19 2.32
CA GLU A 26 5.77 6.28 3.77
C GLU A 26 4.37 5.95 4.31
N TRP A 27 4.27 4.90 5.11
CA TRP A 27 3.02 4.50 5.76
C TRP A 27 3.15 4.68 7.27
N SER A 28 2.27 5.50 7.84
CA SER A 28 2.15 5.65 9.29
C SER A 28 1.10 4.67 9.83
N ILE A 29 1.53 3.73 10.67
CA ILE A 29 0.63 2.77 11.31
C ILE A 29 0.11 3.36 12.62
N SER A 30 -1.16 3.74 12.64
CA SER A 30 -1.85 4.21 13.84
C SER A 30 -2.29 3.05 14.74
N GLU A 31 -2.63 3.34 16.00
CA GLU A 31 -3.19 2.33 16.93
C GLU A 31 -4.49 1.71 16.37
N ASP A 32 -5.32 2.51 15.68
CA ASP A 32 -6.55 2.04 15.02
C ASP A 32 -6.31 1.07 13.85
N SER A 33 -5.10 1.08 13.28
CA SER A 33 -4.70 0.18 12.19
C SER A 33 -4.09 -1.12 12.72
N GLY A 34 -3.81 -1.21 14.01
CA GLY A 34 -3.21 -2.36 14.67
C GLY A 34 -4.23 -3.40 15.14
N PRO A 35 -3.77 -4.57 15.59
CA PRO A 35 -4.65 -5.59 16.14
C PRO A 35 -5.33 -5.13 17.43
N THR A 36 -6.63 -5.35 17.56
CA THR A 36 -7.41 -5.07 18.77
C THR A 36 -7.14 -6.07 19.89
N HIS A 37 -7.79 -5.93 21.05
CA HIS A 37 -7.61 -6.85 22.17
C HIS A 37 -7.94 -8.31 21.80
N ASP A 38 -9.02 -8.51 21.05
CA ASP A 38 -9.54 -9.82 20.67
C ASP A 38 -8.83 -10.41 19.43
N ASP A 39 -7.99 -9.61 18.75
CA ASP A 39 -7.23 -10.05 17.59
C ASP A 39 -5.96 -10.82 17.97
N PRO A 40 -5.46 -11.68 17.05
CA PRO A 40 -4.14 -12.28 17.14
C PRO A 40 -3.02 -11.24 17.34
N PRO A 41 -1.81 -11.65 17.78
CA PRO A 41 -0.68 -10.74 17.98
C PRO A 41 -0.29 -9.93 16.73
N CYS A 42 -0.57 -10.48 15.54
CA CYS A 42 -0.35 -9.81 14.26
C CYS A 42 -1.54 -10.04 13.31
N LEU A 43 -1.88 -9.01 12.55
CA LEU A 43 -2.81 -9.06 11.43
C LEU A 43 -2.05 -9.15 10.11
N THR A 44 -2.58 -9.95 9.18
CA THR A 44 -2.01 -10.11 7.83
C THR A 44 -2.73 -9.20 6.86
N HIS A 45 -2.01 -8.18 6.39
CA HIS A 45 -2.40 -7.31 5.27
C HIS A 45 -1.62 -7.69 4.02
N ILE A 46 -1.95 -7.03 2.91
CA ILE A 46 -1.24 -7.18 1.64
C ILE A 46 -0.88 -5.80 1.10
N TYR A 47 0.27 -5.71 0.46
CA TYR A 47 0.62 -4.59 -0.42
C TYR A 47 0.75 -5.13 -1.84
N TYR A 48 0.33 -4.34 -2.83
CA TYR A 48 0.38 -4.74 -4.23
C TYR A 48 0.44 -3.51 -5.14
N SER A 49 0.95 -3.67 -6.36
CA SER A 49 0.90 -2.61 -7.37
C SER A 49 -0.54 -2.41 -7.85
N HIS A 50 -0.96 -1.16 -7.91
CA HIS A 50 -2.35 -0.79 -8.18
C HIS A 50 -2.50 0.03 -9.46
N GLU A 51 -1.55 -0.04 -10.39
CA GLU A 51 -1.66 0.67 -11.67
C GLU A 51 -2.61 -0.05 -12.63
N ASN A 52 -2.43 -1.36 -12.78
CA ASN A 52 -3.41 -2.23 -13.43
C ASN A 52 -3.63 -3.45 -12.56
N LEU A 53 -4.70 -3.41 -11.75
CA LEU A 53 -5.06 -4.48 -10.82
C LEU A 53 -4.92 -5.90 -11.38
N ILE A 54 -5.40 -6.13 -12.60
CA ILE A 54 -5.43 -7.48 -13.18
C ILE A 54 -4.03 -7.89 -13.63
N GLU A 55 -3.31 -7.02 -14.32
CA GLU A 55 -1.98 -7.34 -14.85
C GLU A 55 -0.92 -7.38 -13.75
N ASP A 56 -0.94 -6.42 -12.85
CA ASP A 56 0.02 -6.28 -11.75
C ASP A 56 -0.09 -7.44 -10.76
N PHE A 57 -1.33 -7.80 -10.38
CA PHE A 57 -1.54 -8.92 -9.47
C PHE A 57 -1.14 -10.25 -10.12
N ASN A 58 -1.55 -10.49 -11.37
CA ASN A 58 -1.24 -11.73 -12.08
C ASN A 58 0.25 -11.86 -12.46
N SER A 59 0.97 -10.75 -12.60
CA SER A 59 2.43 -10.74 -12.78
C SER A 59 3.20 -10.93 -11.47
N GLY A 60 2.50 -10.93 -10.32
CA GLY A 60 3.08 -11.23 -9.01
C GLY A 60 3.57 -10.00 -8.24
N LEU A 61 3.12 -8.80 -8.58
CA LEU A 61 3.44 -7.57 -7.85
C LEU A 61 2.61 -7.45 -6.56
N ILE A 62 2.75 -8.43 -5.67
CA ILE A 62 2.04 -8.53 -4.39
C ILE A 62 2.96 -9.11 -3.31
N GLY A 63 2.84 -8.62 -2.07
CA GLY A 63 3.50 -9.19 -0.90
C GLY A 63 2.69 -9.05 0.40
N PRO A 64 3.02 -9.84 1.43
CA PRO A 64 2.37 -9.75 2.73
C PRO A 64 2.91 -8.56 3.53
N LEU A 65 2.03 -7.89 4.27
CA LEU A 65 2.35 -6.86 5.25
C LEU A 65 1.82 -7.30 6.61
N LEU A 66 2.69 -7.62 7.56
CA LEU A 66 2.28 -7.97 8.91
C LEU A 66 2.25 -6.73 9.79
N ILE A 67 1.10 -6.45 10.39
CA ILE A 67 0.93 -5.38 11.38
C ILE A 67 0.73 -6.04 12.74
N CYS A 68 1.62 -5.78 13.69
CA CYS A 68 1.65 -6.44 14.99
C CYS A 68 1.45 -5.47 16.14
N LYS A 69 1.02 -6.02 17.29
CA LYS A 69 1.08 -5.31 18.57
C LYS A 69 2.53 -4.95 18.90
N LYS A 70 2.73 -3.84 19.61
CA LYS A 70 4.03 -3.47 20.17
C LYS A 70 4.53 -4.49 21.18
#